data_AF-A0A3D1P782-F1
#
_entry.id   AF-A0A3D1P782-F1
#
_cell.length_a   1.000
_cell.length_b   1.000
_cell.length_c   1.000
_cell.angle_alpha   90.00
_cell.angle_beta   90.00
_cell.angle_gamma   90.00
#
_symmetry.space_group_name_H-M   'P 1'
#
loop_
_entity.id
_entity.type
_entity.pdbx_description
1 polymer ?
#
loop_
_entity_poly.entity_id
_entity_poly.type
_entity_poly.pdbx_seq_one_letter_code
_entity_poly.pdbx_strand_id
1 'polypeptide(L)'
;MHSNLLNASTSAKREPSIAQNAPKPQIAAPVDPVAAKIRQRNRWRIEEALEDGEDFWRQKQQMGAKKFKQWVEKEEFNHAAISKFIKLYETFASFSLDRIEWVDLNTLFSLCQPRYRELLEKLRLLPKWTEAKIQELMKQVRSQKKAKKPQPQTEELGTGWKRLPGGGRALQLPLLHEDWLGVLIEKVRKIKNLTLTQLIKEMTLFFVECEQVYGISLRSLKDYRGEI
;
A
#
# COMPACT_ATOMS: atom_id res chain seq x y z
N MET A 1 -74.44 37.86 36.60
CA MET A 1 -73.26 38.70 36.30
C MET A 1 -72.32 37.88 35.44
N HIS A 2 -71.99 38.44 34.27
CA HIS A 2 -70.86 38.20 33.34
C HIS A 2 -70.26 36.78 33.22
N SER A 3 -69.94 36.21 32.07
CA SER A 3 -70.07 36.51 30.64
C SER A 3 -69.50 35.25 29.94
N ASN A 4 -70.25 34.64 29.01
CA ASN A 4 -69.85 34.40 27.61
C ASN A 4 -68.37 34.01 27.34
N LEU A 5 -68.01 32.92 26.64
CA LEU A 5 -68.56 32.38 25.39
C LEU A 5 -68.05 30.94 25.12
N LEU A 6 -68.96 30.13 24.58
CA LEU A 6 -68.81 29.19 23.45
C LEU A 6 -67.38 28.92 22.92
N ASN A 7 -66.98 27.64 22.87
CA ASN A 7 -67.26 26.83 21.67
C ASN A 7 -66.90 25.35 21.85
N ALA A 8 -67.87 24.52 21.50
CA ALA A 8 -67.72 23.11 21.21
C ALA A 8 -66.91 22.92 19.91
N SER A 9 -66.16 21.82 19.81
CA SER A 9 -66.31 20.91 18.67
C SER A 9 -65.40 19.69 18.80
N THR A 10 -66.08 18.55 18.99
CA THR A 10 -65.90 17.27 18.28
C THR A 10 -64.53 16.59 18.28
N SER A 11 -64.42 15.66 19.23
CA SER A 11 -64.22 14.23 19.00
C SER A 11 -63.79 13.82 17.57
N ALA A 12 -62.48 13.60 17.41
CA ALA A 12 -61.94 12.78 16.34
C ALA A 12 -61.38 11.49 16.95
N LYS A 13 -61.96 10.37 16.49
CA LYS A 13 -61.49 8.99 16.64
C LYS A 13 -59.96 8.88 16.71
N ARG A 14 -59.45 8.31 17.80
CA ARG A 14 -58.09 7.75 17.82
C ARG A 14 -58.11 6.43 17.05
N GLU A 15 -57.70 6.47 15.79
CA GLU A 15 -57.25 5.29 15.07
C GLU A 15 -55.87 4.86 15.62
N PRO A 16 -55.64 3.56 15.88
CA PRO A 16 -54.31 3.08 16.22
C PRO A 16 -53.45 3.15 14.96
N SER A 17 -52.48 4.07 14.95
CA SER A 17 -51.44 4.15 13.92
C SER A 17 -50.59 2.89 13.98
N ILE A 18 -50.98 1.90 13.18
CA ILE A 18 -50.14 0.80 12.73
C ILE A 18 -49.07 1.44 11.84
N ALA A 19 -47.98 1.88 12.47
CA ALA A 19 -46.76 2.26 11.80
C ALA A 19 -46.20 1.01 11.13
N GLN A 20 -46.69 0.82 9.91
CA GLN A 20 -46.09 0.16 8.77
C GLN A 20 -44.71 -0.42 9.08
N ASN A 21 -44.68 -1.75 9.15
CA ASN A 21 -43.50 -2.55 8.82
C ASN A 21 -42.96 -2.08 7.47
N ALA A 22 -42.08 -1.09 7.49
CA ALA A 22 -41.23 -0.82 6.35
C ALA A 22 -40.44 -2.12 6.12
N PRO A 23 -40.51 -2.72 4.92
CA PRO A 23 -39.62 -3.84 4.63
C PRO A 23 -38.20 -3.30 4.85
N LYS A 24 -37.49 -3.85 5.84
CA LYS A 24 -36.03 -3.73 5.90
C LYS A 24 -35.56 -4.01 4.47
N PRO A 25 -34.74 -3.15 3.86
CA PRO A 25 -34.20 -3.44 2.54
C PRO A 25 -33.62 -4.85 2.65
N GLN A 26 -34.24 -5.80 1.93
CA GLN A 26 -33.72 -7.14 1.82
C GLN A 26 -32.37 -6.93 1.15
N ILE A 27 -31.31 -6.92 1.96
CA ILE A 27 -29.95 -7.00 1.49
C ILE A 27 -29.94 -8.31 0.75
N ALA A 28 -30.03 -8.24 -0.59
CA ALA A 28 -30.00 -9.41 -1.44
C ALA A 28 -28.88 -10.30 -0.92
N ALA A 29 -29.23 -11.56 -0.63
CA ALA A 29 -28.27 -12.52 -0.12
C ALA A 29 -26.99 -12.41 -0.96
N PRO A 30 -25.82 -12.27 -0.32
CA PRO A 30 -24.60 -11.99 -1.06
C PRO A 30 -24.42 -13.07 -2.13
N VAL A 31 -24.14 -12.60 -3.36
CA VAL A 31 -23.93 -13.40 -4.58
C VAL A 31 -22.92 -14.55 -4.37
N ASP A 32 -22.11 -14.46 -3.31
CA ASP A 32 -21.31 -15.54 -2.75
C ASP A 32 -21.25 -15.42 -1.20
N PRO A 33 -21.72 -16.41 -0.42
CA PRO A 33 -21.67 -16.41 1.04
C PRO A 33 -20.23 -16.46 1.59
N VAL A 34 -19.27 -17.00 0.84
CA VAL A 34 -17.85 -17.03 1.22
C VAL A 34 -17.27 -15.62 1.16
N ALA A 35 -17.52 -14.90 0.05
CA ALA A 35 -17.13 -13.51 -0.10
C ALA A 35 -17.74 -12.59 0.97
N ALA A 36 -18.94 -12.90 1.47
CA ALA A 36 -19.54 -12.16 2.59
C ALA A 36 -18.83 -12.38 3.93
N LYS A 37 -18.47 -13.63 4.25
CA LYS A 37 -17.70 -13.94 5.46
C LYS A 37 -16.31 -13.32 5.44
N ILE A 38 -15.63 -13.36 4.30
CA ILE A 38 -14.31 -12.70 4.12
C ILE A 38 -14.44 -11.20 4.37
N ARG A 39 -15.48 -10.56 3.81
CA ARG A 39 -15.75 -9.13 4.04
C ARG A 39 -15.99 -8.80 5.50
N GLN A 40 -16.84 -9.57 6.18
CA GLN A 40 -17.12 -9.35 7.59
C GLN A 40 -15.86 -9.50 8.45
N ARG A 41 -15.02 -10.50 8.15
CA ARG A 41 -13.73 -10.67 8.82
C ARG A 41 -12.79 -9.50 8.56
N ASN A 42 -12.70 -9.02 7.32
CA ASN A 42 -11.87 -7.86 7.00
C ASN A 42 -12.35 -6.60 7.71
N ARG A 43 -13.67 -6.34 7.72
CA ARG A 43 -14.28 -5.23 8.47
C ARG A 43 -13.87 -5.27 9.94
N TRP A 44 -14.05 -6.42 10.59
CA TRP A 44 -13.72 -6.58 12.00
C TRP A 44 -12.24 -6.32 12.28
N ARG A 45 -11.34 -6.83 11.43
CA ARG A 45 -9.89 -6.58 11.57
C ARG A 45 -9.50 -5.12 11.38
N ILE A 46 -10.23 -4.39 10.53
CA ILE A 46 -9.99 -2.95 10.31
C ILE A 46 -10.47 -2.16 11.52
N GLU A 47 -11.65 -2.50 12.04
CA GLU A 47 -12.22 -1.91 13.24
C GLU A 47 -11.31 -2.11 14.46
N GLU A 48 -10.91 -3.35 14.74
CA GLU A 48 -9.95 -3.69 15.81
C GLU A 48 -8.64 -2.91 15.66
N ALA A 49 -8.08 -2.84 14.44
CA ALA A 49 -6.84 -2.10 14.20
C ALA A 49 -6.98 -0.57 14.38
N LEU A 50 -8.18 -0.02 14.18
CA LEU A 50 -8.45 1.40 14.42
C LEU A 50 -8.64 1.68 15.91
N GLU A 51 -9.31 0.79 16.64
CA GLU A 51 -9.45 0.85 18.10
C GLU A 51 -8.07 0.75 18.79
N ASP A 52 -7.25 -0.24 18.42
CA ASP A 52 -5.87 -0.36 18.89
C ASP A 52 -5.07 0.91 18.61
N GLY A 53 -5.20 1.44 17.38
CA GLY A 53 -4.55 2.67 16.97
C GLY A 53 -4.98 3.89 17.78
N GLU A 54 -6.27 3.99 18.11
CA GLU A 54 -6.83 5.04 18.94
C GLU A 54 -6.28 4.96 20.36
N ASP A 55 -6.28 3.77 20.97
CA ASP A 55 -5.80 3.58 22.34
C ASP A 55 -4.33 3.93 22.47
N PHE A 56 -3.48 3.44 21.54
CA PHE A 56 -2.07 3.82 21.51
C PHE A 56 -1.87 5.32 21.26
N TRP A 57 -2.71 5.93 20.41
CA TRP A 57 -2.66 7.36 20.16
C TRP A 57 -3.02 8.15 21.43
N ARG A 58 -4.11 7.79 22.12
CA ARG A 58 -4.54 8.42 23.38
C ARG A 58 -3.46 8.28 24.46
N GLN A 59 -2.89 7.09 24.63
CA GLN A 59 -1.81 6.84 25.59
C GLN A 59 -0.58 7.70 25.29
N LYS A 60 -0.22 7.84 24.01
CA LYS A 60 0.88 8.70 23.57
C LYS A 60 0.60 10.18 23.87
N GLN A 61 -0.63 10.66 23.68
CA GLN A 61 -1.01 12.05 24.01
C GLN A 61 -0.94 12.32 25.52
N GLN A 62 -1.38 11.37 26.35
CA GLN A 62 -1.40 11.53 27.81
C GLN A 62 0.01 11.52 28.43
N MET A 63 0.88 10.60 27.98
CA MET A 63 2.21 10.44 28.58
C MET A 63 3.28 11.36 27.96
N GLY A 64 3.06 11.81 26.72
CA GLY A 64 4.07 12.47 25.89
C GLY A 64 5.08 11.48 25.30
N ALA A 65 5.72 11.88 24.20
CA ALA A 65 6.48 10.97 23.33
C ALA A 65 7.62 10.20 24.04
N LYS A 66 8.36 10.84 24.96
CA LYS A 66 9.47 10.19 25.67
C LYS A 66 9.00 9.09 26.62
N LYS A 67 7.99 9.39 27.45
CA LYS A 67 7.41 8.42 28.40
C LYS A 67 6.65 7.31 27.68
N PHE A 68 5.97 7.64 26.57
CA PHE A 68 5.31 6.65 25.74
C PHE A 68 6.30 5.62 25.17
N LYS A 69 7.45 6.07 24.65
CA LYS A 69 8.50 5.15 24.15
C LYS A 69 9.00 4.21 25.26
N GLN A 70 9.25 4.74 26.46
CA GLN A 70 9.66 3.94 27.61
C GLN A 70 8.58 2.93 28.04
N TRP A 71 7.31 3.33 27.99
CA TRP A 71 6.19 2.44 28.28
C TRP A 71 6.10 1.29 27.25
N VAL A 72 6.19 1.61 25.96
CA VAL A 72 6.20 0.60 24.89
C VAL A 72 7.33 -0.41 25.06
N GLU A 73 8.53 0.06 25.41
CA GLU A 73 9.69 -0.82 25.66
C GLU A 73 9.48 -1.69 26.91
N LYS A 74 8.82 -1.17 27.94
CA LYS A 74 8.51 -1.90 29.18
C LYS A 74 7.47 -3.00 28.98
N GLU A 75 6.46 -2.76 28.14
CA GLU A 75 5.43 -3.74 27.79
C GLU A 75 5.91 -4.73 26.70
N GLU A 76 7.20 -4.72 26.36
CA GLU A 76 7.83 -5.57 25.34
C GLU A 76 7.20 -5.46 23.94
N PHE A 77 6.45 -4.38 23.69
CA PHE A 77 5.85 -4.15 22.40
C PHE A 77 6.87 -3.62 21.39
N ASN A 78 6.69 -4.00 20.13
CA ASN A 78 7.49 -3.44 19.04
C ASN A 78 7.00 -2.02 18.73
N HIS A 79 7.81 -1.01 19.05
CA HIS A 79 7.52 0.40 18.78
C HIS A 79 7.20 0.69 17.30
N ALA A 80 7.86 0.01 16.36
CA ALA A 80 7.57 0.16 14.94
C ALA A 80 6.20 -0.43 14.56
N ALA A 81 5.74 -1.48 15.24
CA ALA A 81 4.40 -2.03 15.06
C ALA A 81 3.35 -1.06 15.59
N ILE A 82 3.47 -0.61 16.84
CA ILE A 82 2.54 0.36 17.45
C ILE A 82 2.47 1.65 16.63
N SER A 83 3.61 2.16 16.15
CA SER A 83 3.60 3.36 15.30
C SER A 83 2.81 3.17 14.00
N LYS A 84 2.65 1.95 13.47
CA LYS A 84 1.79 1.71 12.30
C LYS A 84 0.32 1.84 12.65
N PHE A 85 -0.11 1.29 13.79
CA PHE A 85 -1.49 1.41 14.26
C PHE A 85 -1.86 2.86 14.58
N ILE A 86 -0.98 3.60 15.26
CA ILE A 86 -1.18 5.04 15.49
C ILE A 86 -1.36 5.79 14.17
N LYS A 87 -0.50 5.54 13.18
CA LYS A 87 -0.59 6.19 11.85
C LYS A 87 -1.86 5.78 11.10
N LEU A 88 -2.30 4.53 11.24
CA LEU A 88 -3.54 4.03 10.68
C LEU A 88 -4.71 4.83 11.23
N TYR A 89 -4.83 4.93 12.55
CA TYR A 89 -5.84 5.73 13.22
C TYR A 89 -5.77 7.21 12.80
N GLU A 90 -4.60 7.86 12.89
CA GLU A 90 -4.45 9.27 12.49
C GLU A 90 -4.86 9.53 11.03
N THR A 91 -4.63 8.56 10.14
CA THR A 91 -5.00 8.68 8.72
C THR A 91 -6.50 8.44 8.51
N PHE A 92 -7.06 7.43 9.16
CA PHE A 92 -8.38 6.87 8.83
C PHE A 92 -9.49 7.19 9.83
N ALA A 93 -9.20 7.82 10.98
CA ALA A 93 -10.20 8.18 12.00
C ALA A 93 -11.33 9.08 11.47
N SER A 94 -11.06 9.84 10.41
CA SER A 94 -12.06 10.71 9.76
C SER A 94 -12.94 9.99 8.72
N PHE A 95 -12.68 8.71 8.45
CA PHE A 95 -13.39 7.93 7.44
C PHE A 95 -14.37 6.96 8.10
N SER A 96 -15.54 6.76 7.49
CA SER A 96 -16.46 5.72 7.94
C SER A 96 -15.93 4.33 7.59
N LEU A 97 -16.17 3.35 8.47
CA LEU A 97 -15.80 1.95 8.22
C LEU A 97 -16.40 1.42 6.92
N ASP A 98 -17.66 1.74 6.61
CA ASP A 98 -18.34 1.29 5.38
C ASP A 98 -17.63 1.78 4.10
N ARG A 99 -16.87 2.87 4.18
CA ARG A 99 -16.08 3.39 3.05
C ARG A 99 -14.82 2.57 2.80
N ILE A 100 -14.19 2.03 3.86
CA ILE A 100 -12.88 1.37 3.81
C ILE A 100 -12.93 -0.15 3.98
N GLU A 101 -14.06 -0.73 4.39
CA GLU A 101 -14.22 -2.18 4.67
C GLU A 101 -13.93 -3.10 3.47
N TRP A 102 -13.91 -2.55 2.26
CA TRP A 102 -13.67 -3.26 0.98
C TRP A 102 -12.21 -3.22 0.54
N VAL A 103 -11.32 -2.80 1.45
CA VAL A 103 -9.89 -2.66 1.23
C VAL A 103 -9.19 -3.51 2.28
N ASP A 104 -8.15 -4.25 1.87
CA ASP A 104 -7.41 -5.05 2.83
C ASP A 104 -6.63 -4.16 3.82
N LEU A 105 -6.55 -4.60 5.07
CA LEU A 105 -5.83 -3.89 6.13
C LEU A 105 -4.36 -3.59 5.75
N ASN A 106 -3.70 -4.53 5.05
CA ASN A 106 -2.35 -4.35 4.54
C ASN A 106 -2.25 -3.19 3.53
N THR A 107 -3.26 -3.04 2.69
CA THR A 107 -3.37 -1.91 1.76
C THR A 107 -3.57 -0.61 2.53
N LEU A 108 -4.42 -0.58 3.57
CA LEU A 108 -4.61 0.59 4.42
C LEU A 108 -3.29 1.01 5.12
N PHE A 109 -2.55 0.07 5.71
CA PHE A 109 -1.21 0.36 6.26
C PHE A 109 -0.24 0.92 5.21
N SER A 110 -0.32 0.41 3.98
CA SER A 110 0.50 0.91 2.88
C SER A 110 0.13 2.35 2.50
N LEU A 111 -1.16 2.68 2.50
CA LEU A 111 -1.66 4.03 2.20
C LEU A 111 -1.23 5.08 3.21
N CYS A 112 -0.96 4.72 4.46
CA CYS A 112 -0.40 5.63 5.47
C CYS A 112 1.02 6.13 5.15
N GLN A 113 1.71 5.56 4.15
CA GLN A 113 3.05 6.00 3.79
C GLN A 113 3.02 7.35 3.07
N PRO A 114 4.00 8.25 3.31
CA PRO A 114 4.01 9.61 2.74
C PRO A 114 3.90 9.65 1.21
N ARG A 115 4.44 8.64 0.52
CA ARG A 115 4.43 8.53 -0.95
C ARG A 115 3.02 8.43 -1.55
N TYR A 116 2.02 8.03 -0.76
CA TYR A 116 0.63 7.88 -1.19
C TYR A 116 -0.28 9.02 -0.74
N ARG A 117 0.26 10.12 -0.20
CA ARG A 117 -0.55 11.27 0.23
C ARG A 117 -1.43 11.83 -0.88
N GLU A 118 -0.90 12.01 -2.09
CA GLU A 118 -1.67 12.45 -3.26
C GLU A 118 -2.80 11.46 -3.64
N LEU A 119 -2.56 10.16 -3.43
CA LEU A 119 -3.55 9.13 -3.69
C LEU A 119 -4.66 9.18 -2.65
N LEU A 120 -4.32 9.35 -1.37
CA LEU A 120 -5.29 9.51 -0.28
C LEU A 120 -6.23 10.71 -0.51
N GLU A 121 -5.71 11.85 -0.98
CA GLU A 121 -6.55 13.01 -1.30
C GLU A 121 -7.55 12.71 -2.41
N LYS A 122 -7.15 11.95 -3.45
CA LYS A 122 -8.08 11.53 -4.51
C LYS A 122 -9.11 10.52 -4.00
N LEU A 123 -8.68 9.58 -3.14
CA LEU A 123 -9.55 8.57 -2.56
C LEU A 123 -10.60 9.19 -1.61
N ARG A 124 -10.29 10.29 -0.90
CA ARG A 124 -11.24 11.02 -0.05
C ARG A 124 -12.52 11.43 -0.77
N LEU A 125 -12.43 11.73 -2.06
CA LEU A 125 -13.56 12.16 -2.89
C LEU A 125 -14.49 11.00 -3.26
N LEU A 126 -14.04 9.76 -3.09
CA LEU A 126 -14.84 8.58 -3.43
C LEU A 126 -15.76 8.18 -2.27
N PRO A 127 -17.04 7.85 -2.56
CA PRO A 127 -17.98 7.43 -1.53
C PRO A 127 -17.62 6.06 -0.94
N LYS A 128 -17.02 5.17 -1.75
CA LYS A 128 -16.66 3.80 -1.39
C LYS A 128 -15.32 3.41 -2.01
N TRP A 129 -14.45 2.80 -1.23
CA TRP A 129 -13.15 2.35 -1.70
C TRP A 129 -13.22 0.87 -2.04
N THR A 130 -12.44 0.43 -3.01
CA THR A 130 -12.26 -0.99 -3.32
C THR A 130 -10.82 -1.18 -3.74
N GLU A 131 -10.28 -2.39 -3.54
CA GLU A 131 -8.90 -2.70 -3.92
C GLU A 131 -8.64 -2.37 -5.41
N ALA A 132 -9.56 -2.76 -6.31
CA ALA A 132 -9.47 -2.46 -7.73
C ALA A 132 -9.35 -0.96 -8.03
N LYS A 133 -10.16 -0.13 -7.37
CA LYS A 133 -10.16 1.34 -7.55
C LYS A 133 -8.88 1.98 -7.03
N ILE A 134 -8.35 1.48 -5.91
CA ILE A 134 -7.08 1.95 -5.35
C ILE A 134 -5.94 1.61 -6.32
N GLN A 135 -5.90 0.39 -6.85
CA GLN A 135 -4.89 -0.04 -7.82
C GLN A 135 -4.95 0.79 -9.11
N GLU A 136 -6.15 1.08 -9.61
CA GLU A 136 -6.36 1.94 -10.77
C GLU A 136 -5.83 3.35 -10.52
N LEU A 137 -6.20 3.96 -9.39
CA LEU A 137 -5.72 5.30 -9.02
C LEU A 137 -4.21 5.33 -8.77
N MET A 138 -3.63 4.26 -8.20
CA MET A 138 -2.18 4.12 -8.07
C MET A 138 -1.49 4.16 -9.45
N LYS A 139 -2.05 3.45 -10.44
CA LYS A 139 -1.55 3.50 -11.83
C LYS A 139 -1.66 4.91 -12.40
N GLN A 140 -2.80 5.57 -12.25
CA GLN A 140 -3.01 6.94 -12.76
C GLN A 140 -2.03 7.94 -12.14
N VAL A 141 -1.83 7.91 -10.81
CA VAL A 141 -0.86 8.79 -10.13
C VAL A 141 0.56 8.53 -10.62
N ARG A 142 0.96 7.26 -10.81
CA ARG A 142 2.27 6.91 -11.38
C ARG A 142 2.44 7.42 -12.81
N SER A 143 1.41 7.29 -13.65
CA SER A 143 1.42 7.76 -15.04
C SER A 143 1.51 9.29 -15.13
N GLN A 144 0.79 10.01 -14.26
CA GLN A 144 0.88 11.48 -14.19
C GLN A 144 2.26 11.97 -13.73
N LYS A 145 2.91 11.25 -12.80
CA LYS A 145 4.30 11.55 -12.39
C LYS A 145 5.32 11.30 -13.51
N LYS A 146 5.06 10.35 -14.41
CA LYS A 146 5.86 10.16 -15.63
C LYS A 146 5.62 11.27 -16.65
N ALA A 147 4.39 11.78 -16.77
CA ALA A 147 4.05 12.86 -17.70
C ALA A 147 4.55 14.26 -17.27
N LYS A 148 4.72 14.50 -15.96
CA LYS A 148 5.19 15.80 -15.41
C LYS A 148 6.71 16.00 -15.41
N LYS A 149 7.50 14.97 -15.70
CA LYS A 149 8.92 15.18 -16.03
C LYS A 149 8.98 15.51 -17.53
N PRO A 150 9.66 16.59 -17.96
CA PRO A 150 9.96 16.73 -19.38
C PRO A 150 10.69 15.45 -19.78
N GLN A 151 10.07 14.68 -20.68
CA GLN A 151 10.73 13.53 -21.28
C GLN A 151 12.05 14.05 -21.85
N PRO A 152 13.22 13.50 -21.48
CA PRO A 152 14.28 13.43 -22.47
C PRO A 152 13.66 12.61 -23.60
N GLN A 153 13.47 13.25 -24.74
CA GLN A 153 13.06 12.59 -25.96
C GLN A 153 13.99 11.39 -26.15
N THR A 154 13.39 10.21 -26.31
CA THR A 154 14.07 8.97 -26.70
C THR A 154 14.98 8.36 -25.63
N GLU A 155 14.38 7.76 -24.60
CA GLU A 155 15.02 6.62 -23.93
C GLU A 155 14.97 5.43 -24.90
N GLU A 156 16.01 5.30 -25.71
CA GLU A 156 16.38 4.02 -26.31
C GLU A 156 16.36 2.96 -25.20
N LEU A 157 15.61 1.88 -25.42
CA LEU A 157 15.69 0.68 -24.60
C LEU A 157 17.15 0.27 -24.41
N GLY A 158 17.65 0.48 -23.19
CA GLY A 158 18.61 -0.39 -22.51
C GLY A 158 19.92 -0.68 -23.25
N THR A 159 20.80 0.31 -23.38
CA THR A 159 22.17 0.00 -23.80
C THR A 159 23.22 0.26 -22.71
N GLY A 160 22.88 0.96 -21.61
CA GLY A 160 23.83 1.29 -20.54
C GLY A 160 24.99 2.19 -21.00
N TRP A 161 25.05 2.57 -22.27
CA TRP A 161 26.11 3.37 -22.84
C TRP A 161 25.81 4.86 -22.65
N LYS A 162 26.75 5.57 -22.05
CA LYS A 162 26.71 7.01 -21.82
C LYS A 162 27.81 7.69 -22.63
N ARG A 163 27.48 8.75 -23.36
CA ARG A 163 28.50 9.58 -24.04
C ARG A 163 29.32 10.36 -23.02
N LEU A 164 30.64 10.35 -23.19
CA LEU A 164 31.58 11.16 -22.42
C LEU A 164 31.76 12.54 -23.10
N PRO A 165 32.15 13.58 -22.35
CA PRO A 165 32.38 14.93 -22.88
C PRO A 165 33.39 14.98 -24.05
N GLY A 166 34.32 14.02 -24.12
CA GLY A 166 35.31 13.89 -25.20
C GLY A 166 34.87 13.05 -26.40
N GLY A 167 33.58 12.73 -26.56
CA GLY A 167 33.04 12.01 -27.71
C GLY A 167 33.06 10.48 -27.62
N GLY A 168 33.74 9.91 -26.63
CA GLY A 168 33.71 8.46 -26.34
C GLY A 168 32.38 8.00 -25.72
N ARG A 169 32.20 6.68 -25.61
CA ARG A 169 31.08 6.06 -24.87
C ARG A 169 31.62 5.23 -23.70
N ALA A 170 30.97 5.31 -22.55
CA ALA A 170 31.25 4.49 -21.38
C ALA A 170 30.02 3.66 -21.03
N LEU A 171 30.21 2.39 -20.68
CA LEU A 171 29.15 1.55 -20.13
C LEU A 171 28.97 1.89 -18.65
N GLN A 172 27.81 2.44 -18.29
CA GLN A 172 27.43 2.68 -16.91
C GLN A 172 26.69 1.45 -16.38
N LEU A 173 27.35 0.71 -15.49
CA LEU A 173 26.68 -0.36 -14.74
C LEU A 173 25.70 0.25 -13.72
N PRO A 174 24.49 -0.30 -13.56
CA PRO A 174 23.59 0.12 -12.49
C PRO A 174 24.23 -0.14 -11.12
N LEU A 175 23.80 0.63 -10.13
CA LEU A 175 24.22 0.40 -8.75
C LEU A 175 23.83 -1.03 -8.32
N LEU A 176 24.81 -1.80 -7.85
CA LEU A 176 24.56 -3.10 -7.25
C LEU A 176 23.92 -2.85 -5.88
N HIS A 177 22.61 -3.00 -5.79
CA HIS A 177 21.86 -2.80 -4.55
C HIS A 177 22.03 -3.94 -3.53
N GLU A 178 22.63 -5.05 -3.97
CA GLU A 178 22.86 -6.24 -3.15
C GLU A 178 24.33 -6.33 -2.74
N ASP A 179 24.61 -6.04 -1.47
CA ASP A 179 25.97 -5.95 -0.92
C ASP A 179 26.76 -7.26 -1.11
N TRP A 180 26.09 -8.42 -1.04
CA TRP A 180 26.73 -9.73 -1.18
C TRP A 180 27.34 -9.94 -2.58
N LEU A 181 26.71 -9.41 -3.63
CA LEU A 181 27.20 -9.54 -5.00
C LEU A 181 28.47 -8.70 -5.21
N GLY A 182 28.51 -7.50 -4.62
CA GLY A 182 29.71 -6.67 -4.61
C GLY A 182 30.88 -7.35 -3.88
N VAL A 183 30.61 -7.97 -2.73
CA VAL A 183 31.61 -8.73 -1.96
C VAL A 183 32.13 -9.95 -2.75
N LEU A 184 31.24 -10.66 -3.44
CA LEU A 184 31.62 -11.82 -4.25
C LEU A 184 32.52 -11.41 -5.43
N ILE A 185 32.14 -10.37 -6.18
CA ILE A 185 32.93 -9.83 -7.29
C ILE A 185 34.34 -9.46 -6.81
N GLU A 186 34.44 -8.76 -5.68
CA GLU A 186 35.72 -8.35 -5.12
C GLU A 186 36.57 -9.54 -4.65
N LYS A 187 35.94 -10.58 -4.09
CA LYS A 187 36.62 -11.82 -3.69
C LYS A 187 37.18 -12.56 -4.91
N VAL A 188 36.39 -12.71 -5.98
CA VAL A 188 36.82 -13.36 -7.22
C VAL A 188 37.96 -12.57 -7.88
N ARG A 189 37.85 -11.24 -7.88
CA ARG A 189 38.91 -10.32 -8.37
C ARG A 189 40.25 -10.60 -7.69
N LYS A 190 40.25 -10.72 -6.36
CA LYS A 190 41.44 -11.00 -5.55
C LYS A 190 41.99 -12.42 -5.79
N ILE A 191 41.13 -13.43 -5.83
CA ILE A 191 41.55 -14.83 -6.03
C ILE A 191 42.18 -15.04 -7.40
N LYS A 192 41.59 -14.45 -8.44
CA LYS A 192 42.04 -14.61 -9.83
C LYS A 192 43.07 -13.56 -10.25
N ASN A 193 43.41 -12.63 -9.34
CA ASN A 193 44.29 -11.50 -9.58
C ASN A 193 43.93 -10.72 -10.87
N LEU A 194 42.62 -10.51 -11.08
CA LEU A 194 42.10 -9.84 -12.27
C LEU A 194 41.77 -8.38 -11.98
N THR A 195 41.79 -7.54 -13.02
CA THR A 195 41.11 -6.24 -12.98
C THR A 195 39.60 -6.45 -13.17
N LEU A 196 38.79 -5.47 -12.76
CA LEU A 196 37.33 -5.54 -12.96
C LEU A 196 36.97 -5.69 -14.44
N THR A 197 37.69 -5.02 -15.33
CA THR A 197 37.52 -5.12 -16.78
C THR A 197 37.84 -6.51 -17.30
N GLN A 198 38.92 -7.14 -16.82
CA GLN A 198 39.25 -8.52 -17.20
C GLN A 198 38.21 -9.50 -16.68
N LEU A 199 37.77 -9.34 -15.42
CA LEU A 199 36.72 -10.19 -14.85
C LEU A 199 35.43 -10.13 -15.66
N ILE A 200 34.99 -8.93 -16.09
CA ILE A 200 33.81 -8.76 -16.94
C ILE A 200 34.00 -9.47 -18.29
N LYS A 201 35.19 -9.35 -18.91
CA LYS A 201 35.50 -10.05 -20.16
C LYS A 201 35.43 -11.57 -20.01
N GLU A 202 36.08 -12.12 -18.99
CA GLU A 202 36.07 -13.56 -18.69
C GLU A 202 34.66 -14.07 -18.43
N MET A 203 33.87 -13.36 -17.63
CA MET A 203 32.47 -13.72 -17.39
C MET A 203 31.66 -13.72 -18.69
N THR A 204 31.84 -12.70 -19.53
CA THR A 204 31.12 -12.59 -20.81
C THR A 204 31.49 -13.74 -21.75
N LEU A 205 32.78 -14.09 -21.84
CA LEU A 205 33.26 -15.22 -22.63
C LEU A 205 32.68 -16.55 -22.13
N PHE A 206 32.74 -16.77 -20.82
CA PHE A 206 32.16 -17.95 -20.18
C PHE A 206 30.65 -18.08 -20.49
N PHE A 207 29.90 -16.99 -20.43
CA PHE A 207 28.47 -17.03 -20.77
C PHE A 207 28.21 -17.37 -22.24
N VAL A 208 29.00 -16.81 -23.17
CA VAL A 208 28.89 -17.13 -24.59
C VAL A 208 29.21 -18.60 -24.84
N GLU A 209 30.26 -19.13 -24.20
CA GLU A 209 30.59 -20.55 -24.26
C GLU A 209 29.48 -21.42 -23.66
N CYS A 210 28.90 -21.03 -22.53
CA CYS A 210 27.79 -21.76 -21.93
C CYS A 210 26.55 -21.83 -22.83
N GLU A 211 26.21 -20.73 -23.51
CA GLU A 211 25.08 -20.68 -24.43
C GLU A 211 25.34 -21.54 -25.68
N GLN A 212 26.56 -21.51 -26.22
CA GLN A 212 26.95 -22.29 -27.41
C GLN A 212 27.06 -23.79 -27.14
N VAL A 213 27.60 -24.17 -25.98
CA VAL A 213 27.91 -25.57 -25.65
C VAL A 213 26.74 -26.29 -24.98
N TYR A 214 26.01 -25.60 -24.08
CA TYR A 214 24.95 -26.22 -23.27
C TYR A 214 23.54 -25.78 -23.67
N GLY A 215 23.40 -24.87 -24.65
CA GLY A 215 22.10 -24.35 -25.06
C GLY A 215 21.35 -23.56 -23.97
N ILE A 216 22.04 -23.19 -22.89
CA ILE A 216 21.45 -22.44 -21.78
C ILE A 216 21.49 -20.97 -22.14
N SER A 217 20.37 -20.45 -22.63
CA SER A 217 20.22 -19.02 -22.89
C SER A 217 20.09 -18.22 -21.58
N LEU A 218 20.55 -16.96 -21.59
CA LEU A 218 20.36 -16.00 -20.50
C LEU A 218 18.88 -15.81 -20.10
N ARG A 219 17.94 -16.11 -21.01
CA ARG A 219 16.49 -16.10 -20.68
C ARG A 219 16.11 -17.27 -19.77
N SER A 220 16.70 -18.44 -19.96
CA SER A 220 16.45 -19.65 -19.18
C SER A 220 16.94 -19.57 -17.73
N LEU A 221 18.00 -18.77 -17.50
CA LEU A 221 18.58 -18.54 -16.17
C LEU A 221 17.70 -17.67 -15.25
N LYS A 222 16.82 -16.82 -15.81
CA LYS A 222 15.85 -16.05 -14.99
C LYS A 222 14.79 -16.93 -14.34
N ASP A 223 14.48 -18.08 -14.96
CA ASP A 223 13.50 -19.03 -14.47
C ASP A 223 14.13 -20.11 -13.57
N TYR A 224 15.48 -20.18 -13.53
CA TYR A 224 16.22 -21.06 -12.65
C TYR A 224 16.27 -20.49 -11.23
N ARG A 225 15.14 -20.52 -10.51
CA ARG A 225 15.15 -20.54 -9.04
C ARG A 225 15.55 -21.94 -8.59
N GLY A 226 16.83 -22.26 -8.75
CA GLY A 226 17.42 -23.39 -8.06
C GLY A 226 17.29 -23.15 -6.57
N GLU A 227 16.60 -24.06 -5.89
CA GLU A 227 16.60 -24.20 -4.44
C GLU A 227 18.05 -24.18 -3.94
N ILE A 228 18.38 -23.18 -3.12
CA ILE A 228 19.54 -23.17 -2.23
C ILE A 228 18.99 -23.22 -0.81
#